data_AF-A0A9W7ATC8-F1
#
_entry.id   AF-A0A9W7ATC8-F1
#
_cell.length_a   1.000
_cell.length_b   1.000
_cell.length_c   1.000
_cell.angle_alpha   90.00
_cell.angle_beta   90.00
_cell.angle_gamma   90.00
#
_symmetry.space_group_name_H-M   'P 1'
#
loop_
_entity.id
_entity.type
_entity.pdbx_description
1 polymer ?
#
loop_
_entity_poly.entity_id
_entity_poly.type
_entity_poly.pdbx_seq_one_letter_code
_entity_poly.pdbx_strand_id
1 'polypeptide(L)'
;GGGGGYFSNVVWWYREYLYSLRASVLQRFRRSKDMIRDLREEEWVRLRRQEIVKAEEGKPKKKRKSKAKLGRELSAVVYVRGGAEEEDEAHWQVEFSMTLLKQNLCMGLYGLFEGLKCLGVVRRPDHEFTTDEVVFDNTVRGIKGCRHPPRKRYEDYVEESRGGAGGGG
;
A
#
# COMPACT_ATOMS: atom_id res chain seq x y z
N GLY A 1 8.58 26.20 -34.12
CA GLY A 1 9.10 25.10 -33.29
C GLY A 1 8.57 25.25 -31.88
N GLY A 2 7.49 24.55 -31.55
CA GLY A 2 6.94 24.48 -30.20
C GLY A 2 7.31 23.12 -29.60
N GLY A 3 8.45 23.06 -28.92
CA GLY A 3 8.81 21.92 -28.08
C GLY A 3 8.18 22.10 -26.70
N GLY A 4 7.42 21.12 -26.24
CA GLY A 4 6.96 21.06 -24.85
C GLY A 4 5.48 20.70 -24.73
N GLY A 5 5.19 19.41 -24.57
CA GLY A 5 3.83 18.97 -24.21
C GLY A 5 3.55 17.47 -24.33
N TYR A 6 4.42 16.70 -24.99
CA TYR A 6 4.08 15.35 -25.41
C TYR A 6 4.76 14.26 -24.59
N PHE A 7 4.49 14.19 -23.29
CA PHE A 7 4.99 13.10 -22.44
C PHE A 7 4.06 12.72 -21.27
N SER A 8 2.96 13.43 -21.05
CA SER A 8 2.25 13.31 -19.77
C SER A 8 1.57 11.96 -19.58
N ASN A 9 0.86 11.43 -20.60
CA ASN A 9 -0.08 10.35 -20.31
C ASN A 9 0.56 9.01 -19.96
N VAL A 10 1.58 8.60 -20.72
CA VAL A 10 2.37 7.39 -20.46
C VAL A 10 3.02 7.46 -19.07
N VAL A 11 3.50 8.63 -18.67
CA VAL A 11 4.16 8.82 -17.37
C VAL A 11 3.16 8.64 -16.23
N TRP A 12 1.96 9.24 -16.31
CA TRP A 12 0.95 9.11 -15.27
C TRP A 12 0.40 7.69 -15.18
N TRP A 13 0.16 7.06 -16.33
CA TRP A 13 -0.22 5.65 -16.41
C TRP A 13 0.81 4.72 -15.75
N TYR A 14 2.08 4.88 -16.10
CA TYR A 14 3.13 4.02 -15.55
C TYR A 14 3.37 4.29 -14.06
N ARG A 15 3.24 5.54 -13.62
CA ARG A 15 3.34 5.89 -12.18
C ARG A 15 2.19 5.30 -11.38
N GLU A 16 0.97 5.33 -11.91
CA GLU A 16 -0.19 4.65 -11.31
C GLU A 16 0.14 3.18 -11.05
N TYR A 17 0.64 2.49 -12.08
CA TYR A 17 1.05 1.08 -11.97
C TYR A 17 2.08 0.85 -10.85
N LEU A 18 3.09 1.71 -10.75
CA LEU A 18 4.11 1.57 -9.71
C LEU A 18 3.53 1.80 -8.30
N TYR A 19 2.63 2.77 -8.15
CA TYR A 19 2.00 3.05 -6.86
C TYR A 19 0.97 1.99 -6.46
N SER A 20 0.22 1.42 -7.41
CA SER A 20 -0.72 0.33 -7.13
C SER A 20 0.00 -0.92 -6.64
N LEU A 21 1.15 -1.25 -7.23
CA LEU A 21 2.02 -2.32 -6.74
C LEU A 21 2.56 -2.04 -5.35
N ARG A 22 3.07 -0.83 -5.10
CA ARG A 22 3.55 -0.44 -3.76
C ARG A 22 2.44 -0.52 -2.72
N ALA A 23 1.24 -0.02 -3.05
CA ALA A 23 0.07 -0.11 -2.18
C ALA A 23 -0.30 -1.57 -1.89
N SER A 24 -0.25 -2.46 -2.89
CA SER A 24 -0.53 -3.88 -2.69
C SER A 24 0.47 -4.57 -1.75
N VAL A 25 1.77 -4.22 -1.88
CA VAL A 25 2.82 -4.74 -1.00
C VAL A 25 2.60 -4.23 0.43
N LEU A 26 2.38 -2.94 0.60
CA LEU A 26 2.08 -2.35 1.91
C LEU A 26 0.84 -3.00 2.53
N GLN A 27 -0.24 -3.19 1.78
CA GLN A 27 -1.46 -3.83 2.27
C GLN A 27 -1.21 -5.29 2.72
N ARG A 28 -0.38 -6.05 2.00
CA ARG A 28 0.02 -7.40 2.45
C ARG A 28 0.81 -7.36 3.76
N PHE A 29 1.74 -6.40 3.89
CA PHE A 29 2.47 -6.20 5.14
C PHE A 29 1.53 -5.88 6.31
N ARG A 30 0.53 -5.01 6.10
CA ARG A 30 -0.48 -4.72 7.10
C ARG A 30 -1.24 -5.96 7.56
N ARG A 31 -1.77 -6.74 6.60
CA ARG A 31 -2.48 -7.99 6.93
C ARG A 31 -1.60 -8.97 7.70
N SER A 32 -0.31 -9.06 7.35
CA SER A 32 0.64 -9.89 8.07
C SER A 32 0.88 -9.38 9.49
N LYS A 33 1.02 -8.06 9.69
CA LYS A 33 1.17 -7.46 11.01
C LYS A 33 -0.07 -7.70 11.88
N ASP A 34 -1.27 -7.46 11.32
CA ASP A 34 -2.53 -7.68 12.02
C ASP A 34 -2.66 -9.15 12.45
N MET A 35 -2.37 -10.11 11.56
CA MET A 35 -2.39 -11.54 11.90
C MET A 35 -1.42 -11.90 13.02
N ILE A 36 -0.20 -11.34 13.01
CA ILE A 36 0.78 -11.58 14.09
C ILE A 36 0.29 -10.99 15.42
N ARG A 37 -0.33 -9.80 15.39
CA ARG A 37 -0.92 -9.18 16.58
C ARG A 37 -2.04 -10.06 17.15
N ASP A 38 -2.94 -10.53 16.29
CA ASP A 38 -4.07 -11.37 16.69
C ASP A 38 -3.58 -12.70 17.29
N LEU A 39 -2.59 -13.36 16.66
CA LEU A 39 -1.97 -14.58 17.20
C LEU A 39 -1.30 -14.36 18.57
N ARG A 40 -0.61 -13.23 18.75
CA ARG A 40 -0.01 -12.87 20.05
C ARG A 40 -1.09 -12.63 21.11
N GLU A 41 -2.19 -11.98 20.75
CA GLU A 41 -3.31 -11.74 21.65
C GLU A 41 -4.00 -13.05 22.06
N GLU A 42 -4.23 -13.96 21.11
CA GLU A 42 -4.76 -15.30 21.37
C GLU A 42 -3.85 -16.11 22.30
N GLU A 43 -2.54 -16.11 22.06
CA GLU A 43 -1.57 -16.80 22.91
C GLU A 43 -1.56 -16.22 24.34
N TRP A 44 -1.63 -14.89 24.45
CA TRP A 44 -1.78 -14.20 25.74
C TRP A 44 -3.07 -14.59 26.46
N VAL A 45 -4.20 -14.60 25.77
CA VAL A 45 -5.50 -15.03 26.34
C VAL A 45 -5.42 -16.49 26.79
N ARG A 46 -4.76 -17.36 26.01
CA ARG A 46 -4.56 -18.77 26.35
C ARG A 46 -3.73 -18.95 27.61
N LEU A 47 -2.59 -18.28 27.72
CA LEU A 47 -1.73 -18.31 28.91
C LEU A 47 -2.50 -17.81 30.14
N ARG A 48 -3.26 -16.72 30.00
CA ARG A 48 -4.09 -16.15 31.07
C ARG A 48 -5.18 -17.12 31.55
N ARG A 49 -5.83 -17.85 30.64
CA ARG A 49 -6.81 -18.89 31.00
C ARG A 49 -6.16 -20.05 31.75
N GLN A 50 -4.96 -20.48 31.35
CA GLN A 50 -4.23 -21.56 32.03
C GLN A 50 -3.78 -21.17 33.45
N GLU A 51 -3.38 -19.92 33.67
CA GLU A 51 -3.05 -19.42 35.02
C GLU A 51 -4.27 -19.36 35.94
N ILE A 52 -5.44 -18.97 35.42
CA ILE A 52 -6.70 -18.93 36.19
C ILE A 52 -7.15 -20.33 36.59
N VAL A 53 -7.10 -21.31 35.67
CA VAL A 53 -7.48 -22.70 35.95
C VAL A 53 -6.55 -23.34 36.98
N LYS A 54 -5.24 -23.10 36.90
CA LYS A 54 -4.27 -23.57 37.92
C LYS A 54 -4.51 -22.93 39.30
N ALA A 55 -5.04 -21.72 39.36
CA ALA A 55 -5.39 -21.05 40.61
C ALA A 55 -6.71 -21.58 41.23
N GLU A 56 -7.59 -22.22 40.45
CA GLU A 56 -8.88 -22.77 40.91
C GLU A 56 -8.78 -24.21 41.43
N GLU A 57 -7.83 -25.01 40.95
CA GLU A 57 -7.65 -26.41 41.39
C GLU A 57 -6.89 -26.55 42.74
N GLY A 58 -6.24 -25.48 43.24
CA GLY A 58 -5.57 -25.43 44.55
C GLY A 58 -6.39 -24.72 45.64
N LYS A 59 -7.28 -25.43 46.36
CA LYS A 59 -7.98 -24.94 47.57
C LYS A 59 -7.01 -24.69 48.76
N PRO A 60 -7.35 -23.94 49.86
CA PRO A 60 -8.56 -23.22 50.22
C PRO A 60 -8.38 -21.73 50.69
N LYS A 61 -9.53 -21.07 50.91
CA LYS A 61 -9.75 -19.74 51.51
C LYS A 61 -8.76 -19.34 52.63
N LYS A 62 -7.87 -18.36 52.39
CA LYS A 62 -7.49 -17.31 53.37
C LYS A 62 -6.57 -16.24 52.76
N LYS A 63 -6.83 -14.99 53.16
CA LYS A 63 -6.05 -13.74 52.97
C LYS A 63 -6.13 -13.05 51.59
N ARG A 64 -7.23 -12.31 51.41
CA ARG A 64 -7.29 -11.04 50.65
C ARG A 64 -6.16 -10.11 51.12
N LYS A 65 -5.09 -9.92 50.34
CA LYS A 65 -4.23 -8.70 50.36
C LYS A 65 -3.13 -8.62 49.28
N SER A 66 -3.18 -9.42 48.20
CA SER A 66 -2.12 -9.41 47.16
C SER A 66 -2.60 -9.20 45.72
N LYS A 67 -3.87 -8.81 45.47
CA LYS A 67 -4.35 -8.57 44.09
C LYS A 67 -3.85 -7.26 43.46
N ALA A 68 -3.39 -6.30 44.26
CA ALA A 68 -2.95 -4.99 43.75
C ALA A 68 -1.52 -4.99 43.19
N LYS A 69 -0.66 -5.92 43.60
CA LYS A 69 0.75 -5.95 43.18
C LYS A 69 0.94 -6.64 41.82
N LEU A 70 0.23 -7.77 41.60
CA LEU A 70 0.22 -8.48 40.32
C LEU A 70 -0.38 -7.62 39.18
N GLY A 71 -1.40 -6.80 39.48
CA GLY A 71 -2.00 -5.89 38.50
C GLY A 71 -1.08 -4.74 38.05
N ARG A 72 -0.14 -4.29 38.91
CA ARG A 72 0.81 -3.21 38.57
C ARG A 72 2.04 -3.72 37.81
N GLU A 73 2.55 -4.91 38.14
CA GLU A 73 3.64 -5.53 37.36
C GLU A 73 3.17 -5.90 35.95
N LEU A 74 1.91 -6.34 35.80
CA LEU A 74 1.31 -6.59 34.49
C LEU A 74 1.05 -5.29 33.69
N SER A 75 0.65 -4.18 34.33
CA SER A 75 0.45 -2.91 33.60
C SER A 75 1.75 -2.29 33.10
N ALA A 76 2.87 -2.53 33.79
CA ALA A 76 4.18 -2.03 33.38
C ALA A 76 4.71 -2.75 32.13
N VAL A 77 4.46 -4.06 31.99
CA VAL A 77 4.83 -4.82 30.79
C VAL A 77 3.98 -4.41 29.57
N VAL A 78 2.72 -4.03 29.78
CA VAL A 78 1.82 -3.52 28.73
C VAL A 78 2.27 -2.15 28.21
N TYR A 79 2.72 -1.26 29.08
CA TYR A 79 3.16 0.10 28.69
C TYR A 79 4.51 0.11 27.94
N VAL A 80 5.45 -0.78 28.31
CA VAL A 80 6.79 -0.80 27.71
C VAL A 80 6.80 -1.42 26.31
N ARG A 81 5.80 -2.25 25.96
CA ARG A 81 5.73 -2.91 24.64
C ARG A 81 4.92 -2.12 23.59
N GLY A 82 4.04 -1.21 24.01
CA GLY A 82 3.19 -0.43 23.10
C GLY A 82 3.88 0.78 22.44
N GLY A 83 4.81 1.45 23.13
CA GLY A 83 5.35 2.73 22.66
C GLY A 83 6.18 2.67 21.38
N ALA A 84 6.97 1.60 21.18
CA ALA A 84 7.79 1.43 19.97
C ALA A 84 6.97 0.86 18.78
N GLU A 85 5.99 -0.01 19.05
CA GLU A 85 5.10 -0.53 17.99
C GLU A 85 4.11 0.56 17.49
N GLU A 86 3.73 1.55 18.32
CA GLU A 86 2.85 2.67 17.92
C GLU A 86 3.50 3.69 16.98
N GLU A 87 4.77 4.08 17.21
CA GLU A 87 5.47 5.04 16.33
C GLU A 87 5.72 4.47 14.93
N ASP A 88 6.16 3.20 14.86
CA ASP A 88 6.35 2.48 13.60
C ASP A 88 5.02 2.29 12.83
N GLU A 89 3.91 2.14 13.56
CA GLU A 89 2.58 2.00 12.96
C GLU A 89 2.06 3.33 12.42
N ALA A 90 2.28 4.44 13.13
CA ALA A 90 1.95 5.78 12.65
C ALA A 90 2.72 6.13 11.37
N HIS A 91 4.04 5.86 11.34
CA HIS A 91 4.86 6.08 10.15
C HIS A 91 4.39 5.22 8.97
N TRP A 92 4.08 3.96 9.21
CA TRP A 92 3.56 3.06 8.18
C TRP A 92 2.22 3.54 7.60
N GLN A 93 1.29 4.00 8.46
CA GLN A 93 -0.01 4.53 8.02
C GLN A 93 0.13 5.78 7.15
N VAL A 94 1.08 6.67 7.50
CA VAL A 94 1.40 7.84 6.68
C VAL A 94 1.96 7.41 5.33
N GLU A 95 2.91 6.48 5.29
CA GLU A 95 3.50 5.99 4.05
C GLU A 95 2.46 5.34 3.13
N PHE A 96 1.57 4.52 3.69
CA PHE A 96 0.48 3.89 2.96
C PHE A 96 -0.50 4.92 2.40
N SER A 97 -0.94 5.88 3.22
CA SER A 97 -1.85 6.94 2.81
C SER A 97 -1.26 7.83 1.72
N MET A 98 0.02 8.18 1.85
CA MET A 98 0.75 8.93 0.83
C MET A 98 0.90 8.15 -0.47
N THR A 99 1.06 6.82 -0.40
CA THR A 99 1.12 5.96 -1.60
C THR A 99 -0.22 5.94 -2.33
N LEU A 100 -1.33 5.79 -1.59
CA LEU A 100 -2.68 5.84 -2.17
C LEU A 100 -3.00 7.22 -2.77
N LEU A 101 -2.63 8.30 -2.09
CA LEU A 101 -2.81 9.66 -2.60
C LEU A 101 -2.08 9.85 -3.94
N LYS A 102 -0.83 9.39 -4.02
CA LYS A 102 -0.04 9.44 -5.26
C LYS A 102 -0.65 8.59 -6.36
N GLN A 103 -1.16 7.40 -6.04
CA GLN A 103 -1.86 6.55 -7.00
C GLN A 103 -3.10 7.26 -7.57
N ASN A 104 -3.97 7.77 -6.70
CA ASN A 104 -5.20 8.45 -7.09
C ASN A 104 -4.92 9.70 -7.93
N LEU A 105 -3.88 10.46 -7.59
CA LEU A 105 -3.44 11.59 -8.40
C LEU A 105 -3.00 11.15 -9.80
N CYS A 106 -2.26 10.04 -9.90
CA CYS A 106 -1.84 9.50 -11.19
C CYS A 106 -3.03 9.00 -12.02
N MET A 107 -3.99 8.31 -11.41
CA MET A 107 -5.25 7.92 -12.07
C MET A 107 -6.02 9.14 -12.57
N GLY A 108 -6.19 10.16 -11.73
CA GLY A 108 -6.93 11.38 -12.08
C GLY A 108 -6.27 12.15 -13.23
N LEU A 109 -4.95 12.29 -13.20
CA LEU A 109 -4.20 12.94 -14.28
C LEU A 109 -4.24 12.11 -15.56
N TYR A 110 -4.09 10.79 -15.48
CA TYR A 110 -4.22 9.90 -16.63
C TYR A 110 -5.61 10.02 -17.27
N GLY A 111 -6.67 9.92 -16.47
CA GLY A 111 -8.05 10.07 -16.91
C GLY A 111 -8.34 11.45 -17.52
N LEU A 112 -7.81 12.52 -16.93
CA LEU A 112 -7.91 13.86 -17.49
C LEU A 112 -7.28 13.94 -18.88
N PHE A 113 -6.07 13.41 -19.07
CA PHE A 113 -5.39 13.43 -20.36
C PHE A 113 -6.09 12.56 -21.40
N GLU A 114 -6.62 11.39 -21.03
CA GLU A 114 -7.45 10.58 -21.93
C GLU A 114 -8.74 11.33 -22.32
N GLY A 115 -9.42 11.99 -21.37
CA GLY A 115 -10.59 12.82 -21.65
C GLY A 115 -10.28 13.96 -22.63
N LEU A 116 -9.16 14.66 -22.45
CA LEU A 116 -8.72 15.72 -23.36
C LEU A 116 -8.37 15.19 -24.76
N LYS A 117 -7.88 13.95 -24.88
CA LYS A 117 -7.67 13.30 -26.19
C LYS A 117 -8.98 12.97 -26.87
N CYS A 118 -9.94 12.40 -26.14
CA CYS A 118 -11.28 12.09 -26.66
C CYS A 118 -12.00 13.34 -27.18
N LEU A 119 -11.82 14.48 -26.51
CA LEU A 119 -12.37 15.77 -26.95
C LEU A 119 -11.58 16.40 -28.11
N GLY A 120 -10.50 15.79 -28.57
CA GLY A 120 -9.64 16.32 -29.64
C GLY A 120 -8.83 17.57 -29.25
N VAL A 121 -8.85 17.95 -27.97
CA VAL A 121 -8.07 19.08 -27.42
C VAL A 121 -6.58 18.74 -27.43
N VAL A 122 -6.25 17.49 -27.07
CA VAL A 122 -4.89 16.96 -27.14
C VAL A 122 -4.84 15.93 -28.26
N ARG A 123 -4.09 16.21 -29.32
CA ARG A 123 -3.87 15.24 -30.40
C ARG A 123 -2.69 14.34 -30.09
N ARG A 124 -2.76 13.08 -30.57
CA ARG A 124 -1.58 12.22 -30.59
C ARG A 124 -0.55 12.84 -31.55
N PRO A 125 0.71 12.94 -31.15
CA PRO A 125 1.76 13.40 -32.06
C PRO A 125 1.96 12.35 -33.14
N ASP A 126 2.04 12.79 -34.39
CA ASP A 126 2.50 11.94 -35.48
C ASP A 126 4.03 11.90 -35.43
N HIS A 127 4.57 10.70 -35.25
CA HIS A 127 6.01 10.48 -35.19
C HIS A 127 6.52 10.02 -36.56
N GLU A 128 7.06 10.96 -37.36
CA GLU A 128 7.53 10.66 -38.72
C GLU A 128 8.75 9.71 -38.76
N PHE A 129 9.60 9.74 -37.73
CA PHE A 129 10.89 9.04 -37.70
C PHE A 129 11.02 8.00 -36.57
N THR A 130 9.97 7.78 -35.78
CA THR A 130 9.98 6.83 -34.66
C THR A 130 8.61 6.21 -34.47
N THR A 131 8.53 5.11 -33.72
CA THR A 131 7.25 4.51 -33.33
C THR A 131 6.84 4.95 -31.93
N ASP A 132 5.53 4.92 -31.65
CA ASP A 132 4.97 5.15 -30.31
C ASP A 132 5.59 4.21 -29.27
N GLU A 133 5.91 2.97 -29.66
CA GLU A 133 6.56 1.98 -28.81
C GLU A 133 7.97 2.43 -28.38
N VAL A 134 8.78 2.93 -29.33
CA VAL A 134 10.12 3.45 -29.01
C VAL A 134 10.03 4.68 -28.11
N VAL A 135 9.01 5.53 -28.31
CA VAL A 135 8.76 6.70 -27.45
C VAL A 135 8.34 6.27 -26.04
N PHE A 136 7.46 5.28 -25.93
CA PHE A 136 7.09 4.66 -24.66
C PHE A 136 8.33 4.11 -23.94
N ASP A 137 9.14 3.30 -24.63
CA ASP A 137 10.36 2.69 -24.09
C ASP A 137 11.35 3.72 -23.57
N ASN A 138 11.53 4.82 -24.30
CA ASN A 138 12.38 5.92 -23.88
C ASN A 138 11.83 6.67 -22.66
N THR A 139 10.50 6.81 -22.57
CA THR A 139 9.80 7.49 -21.47
C THR A 139 9.96 6.72 -20.15
N VAL A 140 9.88 5.40 -20.20
CA VAL A 140 10.01 4.53 -19.01
C VAL A 140 11.42 3.93 -18.86
N ARG A 141 12.40 4.45 -19.60
CA ARG A 141 13.78 3.94 -19.64
C ARG A 141 14.47 3.95 -18.29
N GLY A 142 14.16 4.93 -17.43
CA GLY A 142 14.75 5.03 -16.09
C GLY A 142 14.49 3.82 -15.19
N ILE A 143 13.56 2.95 -15.61
CA ILE A 143 13.07 1.79 -14.86
C ILE A 143 13.43 0.48 -15.58
N LYS A 144 14.06 0.54 -16.77
CA LYS A 144 14.39 -0.61 -17.63
C LYS A 144 15.39 -1.58 -16.97
N GLY A 145 16.21 -1.09 -16.03
CA GLY A 145 17.17 -1.91 -15.27
C GLY A 145 16.59 -2.57 -14.00
N CYS A 146 15.39 -2.18 -13.58
CA CYS A 146 14.77 -2.74 -12.38
C CYS A 146 14.15 -4.10 -12.68
N ARG A 147 14.55 -5.13 -11.91
CA ARG A 147 13.94 -6.48 -12.00
C ARG A 147 12.57 -6.55 -11.31
N HIS A 148 12.36 -5.70 -10.30
CA HIS A 148 11.12 -5.63 -9.54
C HIS A 148 10.70 -4.16 -9.32
N PRO A 149 9.41 -3.83 -9.48
CA PRO A 149 8.35 -4.69 -10.02
C PRO A 149 8.56 -5.02 -11.52
N PRO A 150 7.91 -6.06 -12.07
CA PRO A 150 8.00 -6.36 -13.50
C PRO A 150 7.62 -5.14 -14.33
N ARG A 151 8.24 -4.97 -15.49
CA ARG A 151 7.96 -3.83 -16.35
C ARG A 151 6.68 -4.10 -17.16
N LYS A 152 5.72 -3.17 -17.12
CA LYS A 152 4.62 -3.14 -18.10
C LYS A 152 5.16 -2.74 -19.47
N ARG A 153 4.65 -3.41 -20.50
CA ARG A 153 5.05 -3.22 -21.89
C ARG A 153 4.16 -2.18 -22.57
N TYR A 154 4.55 -1.82 -23.79
CA TYR A 154 3.77 -0.88 -24.58
C TYR A 154 2.39 -1.45 -24.94
N GLU A 155 2.29 -2.76 -25.16
CA GLU A 155 1.03 -3.44 -25.46
C GLU A 155 0.01 -3.27 -24.31
N ASP A 156 0.46 -3.41 -23.06
CA ASP A 156 -0.39 -3.22 -21.87
C ASP A 156 -0.96 -1.80 -21.84
N TYR A 157 -0.14 -0.79 -22.19
CA TYR A 157 -0.58 0.60 -22.27
C TYR A 157 -1.63 0.80 -23.37
N VAL A 158 -1.40 0.23 -24.56
CA VAL A 158 -2.34 0.34 -25.68
C VAL A 158 -3.68 -0.32 -25.38
N GLU A 159 -3.66 -1.50 -24.75
CA GLU A 159 -4.86 -2.24 -24.36
C GLU A 159 -5.71 -1.44 -23.36
N GLU A 160 -5.09 -0.94 -22.28
CA GLU A 160 -5.78 -0.16 -21.25
C GLU A 160 -6.26 1.20 -21.77
N SER A 161 -5.49 1.87 -22.64
CA SER A 161 -5.92 3.11 -23.30
C SER A 161 -7.08 2.88 -24.27
N ARG A 162 -7.23 1.68 -24.86
CA ARG A 162 -8.37 1.33 -25.70
C ARG A 162 -9.59 0.92 -24.89
N GLY A 163 -9.39 0.25 -23.75
CA GLY A 163 -10.46 -0.18 -22.84
C GLY A 163 -11.14 0.97 -22.07
N GLY A 164 -10.47 2.11 -21.89
CA GLY A 164 -11.00 3.29 -21.18
C GLY A 164 -12.19 3.99 -21.87
N ALA A 165 -12.53 3.64 -23.11
CA ALA A 165 -13.69 4.18 -23.81
C ALA A 165 -15.00 3.41 -23.53
N GLY A 166 -14.99 2.34 -22.73
CA GLY A 166 -16.15 1.46 -22.51
C GLY A 166 -16.43 1.04 -21.06
N GLY A 167 -15.79 1.64 -20.07
CA GLY A 167 -15.88 1.23 -18.66
C GLY A 167 -16.67 2.20 -17.77
N GLY A 168 -17.85 2.63 -18.22
CA GLY A 168 -18.84 3.30 -17.38
C GLY A 168 -20.04 2.38 -17.19
N GLY A 169 -20.06 1.65 -16.08
CA GLY A 169 -21.18 0.83 -15.61
C GLY A 169 -21.35 1.02 -14.12
#